data_AF-A0A520Y1U7-F1
#
_entry.id   AF-A0A520Y1U7-F1
#
_cell.length_a   1.000
_cell.length_b   1.000
_cell.length_c   1.000
_cell.angle_alpha   90.00
_cell.angle_beta   90.00
_cell.angle_gamma   90.00
#
_symmetry.space_group_name_H-M   'P 1'
#
loop_
_entity.id
_entity.type
_entity.pdbx_description
1 polymer ?
#
loop_
_entity_poly.entity_id
_entity_poly.type
_entity_poly.pdbx_seq_one_letter_code
_entity_poly.pdbx_strand_id
1 'polypeptide(L)'
;MSEIPVDDETRAALLLFNQRLEESAAEARAAKRIAKAERAKDEAASRVRNVGNDSNATAEQKAEAETAYKAAVDEFQRIKENPEPAESSLAEVSADEEAPTPTAAAQEEGDAEEGDAGEDDSGESDTDEAAPAAESE
;
A
#
# COMPACT_ATOMS: atom_id res chain seq x y z
N MET A 1 6.24 -19.22 -44.56
CA MET A 1 6.92 -18.48 -43.48
C MET A 1 8.07 -19.34 -43.02
N SER A 2 9.31 -18.92 -43.27
CA SER A 2 10.49 -19.62 -42.76
C SER A 2 10.58 -19.37 -41.26
N GLU A 3 10.66 -20.43 -40.45
CA GLU A 3 10.93 -20.32 -39.03
C GLU A 3 12.30 -19.66 -38.84
N ILE A 4 12.37 -18.64 -37.98
CA ILE A 4 13.64 -18.02 -37.60
C ILE A 4 14.38 -19.05 -36.75
N PRO A 5 15.57 -19.53 -37.15
CA PRO A 5 16.31 -20.50 -36.36
C PRO A 5 16.77 -19.83 -35.08
N VAL A 6 16.23 -20.27 -33.95
CA VAL A 6 16.64 -19.83 -32.61
C VAL A 6 17.85 -20.67 -32.20
N ASP A 7 19.00 -20.02 -32.02
CA ASP A 7 20.20 -20.64 -31.47
C ASP A 7 19.98 -21.12 -30.02
N ASP A 8 20.80 -22.09 -29.59
CA ASP A 8 20.63 -22.74 -28.30
C ASP A 8 20.81 -21.77 -27.12
N GLU A 9 21.63 -20.74 -27.28
CA GLU A 9 21.83 -19.68 -26.28
C GLU A 9 20.56 -18.85 -26.09
N THR A 10 19.93 -18.43 -27.19
CA THR A 10 18.64 -17.73 -27.16
C THR A 10 17.54 -18.60 -26.56
N ARG A 11 17.51 -19.90 -26.87
CA ARG A 11 16.56 -20.84 -26.25
C ARG A 11 16.77 -20.94 -24.74
N ALA A 12 18.01 -21.06 -24.29
CA ALA A 12 18.34 -21.09 -22.86
C ALA A 12 17.96 -19.78 -22.16
N ALA A 13 18.22 -18.64 -22.79
CA ALA A 13 17.85 -17.33 -22.27
C ALA A 13 16.31 -17.18 -22.12
N LEU A 14 15.54 -17.63 -23.11
CA LEU A 14 14.07 -17.61 -23.05
C LEU A 14 13.52 -18.50 -21.93
N LEU A 15 14.10 -19.69 -21.72
CA LEU A 15 13.70 -20.57 -20.62
C LEU A 15 13.94 -19.93 -19.25
N LEU A 16 15.12 -19.34 -19.04
CA LEU A 16 15.45 -18.62 -17.80
C LEU A 16 14.55 -17.40 -17.58
N PHE A 17 14.22 -16.67 -18.64
CA PHE A 17 13.31 -15.53 -18.56
C PHE A 17 11.90 -15.97 -18.15
N ASN A 18 11.36 -17.02 -18.78
CA ASN A 18 10.04 -17.56 -18.43
C ASN A 18 10.00 -18.06 -17.00
N GLN A 19 11.04 -18.77 -16.54
CA GLN A 19 11.14 -19.21 -15.15
C GLN A 19 11.09 -18.02 -14.18
N ARG A 20 11.87 -16.97 -14.43
CA ARG A 20 11.88 -15.77 -13.57
C ARG A 20 10.55 -15.01 -13.61
N LEU A 21 9.88 -14.99 -14.77
CA LEU A 21 8.54 -14.42 -14.86
C LEU A 21 7.53 -15.19 -13.99
N GLU A 22 7.60 -16.52 -14.00
CA GLU A 22 6.76 -17.36 -13.16
C GLU A 22 7.04 -17.16 -11.67
N GLU A 23 8.32 -17.12 -11.28
CA GLU A 23 8.76 -16.83 -9.90
C GLU A 23 8.26 -15.44 -9.45
N SER A 24 8.49 -14.40 -10.25
CA SER A 24 8.02 -13.04 -9.97
C SER A 24 6.49 -12.95 -9.86
N ALA A 25 5.77 -13.64 -10.73
CA ALA A 25 4.31 -13.70 -10.67
C ALA A 25 3.82 -14.48 -9.43
N ALA A 26 4.53 -15.52 -9.01
CA ALA A 26 4.21 -16.27 -7.79
C ALA A 26 4.43 -15.40 -6.53
N GLU A 27 5.54 -14.65 -6.47
CA GLU A 27 5.84 -13.69 -5.41
C GLU A 27 4.77 -12.60 -5.32
N ALA A 28 4.38 -12.00 -6.45
CA ALA A 28 3.34 -10.99 -6.50
C ALA A 28 1.98 -11.53 -6.00
N ARG A 29 1.62 -12.77 -6.34
CA ARG A 29 0.41 -13.43 -5.83
C ARG A 29 0.49 -13.71 -4.33
N ALA A 30 1.66 -14.14 -3.83
CA ALA A 30 1.88 -14.34 -2.40
C ALA A 30 1.75 -13.03 -1.62
N ALA A 31 2.38 -11.95 -2.10
CA ALA A 31 2.29 -10.63 -1.49
C ALA A 31 0.85 -10.11 -1.44
N LYS A 32 0.08 -10.27 -2.52
CA LYS A 32 -1.34 -9.89 -2.56
C LYS A 32 -2.19 -10.67 -1.55
N ARG A 33 -1.97 -11.98 -1.40
CA ARG A 33 -2.69 -12.80 -0.41
C ARG A 33 -2.38 -12.38 1.02
N ILE A 34 -1.11 -12.10 1.32
CA ILE A 34 -0.70 -11.58 2.63
C ILE A 34 -1.40 -10.25 2.92
N ALA A 35 -1.38 -9.31 1.96
CA ALA A 35 -2.04 -8.01 2.11
C ALA A 35 -3.56 -8.12 2.30
N LYS A 36 -4.23 -9.04 1.59
CA LYS A 36 -5.67 -9.31 1.75
C LYS A 36 -5.97 -9.84 3.15
N ALA A 37 -5.18 -10.81 3.62
CA ALA A 37 -5.35 -11.38 4.96
C ALA A 37 -5.05 -10.36 6.06
N GLU A 38 -4.08 -9.47 5.86
CA GLU A 38 -3.80 -8.36 6.77
C GLU A 38 -4.99 -7.40 6.88
N ARG A 39 -5.57 -6.99 5.75
CA ARG A 39 -6.79 -6.17 5.75
C ARG A 39 -7.94 -6.86 6.45
N ALA A 40 -8.17 -8.16 6.20
CA ALA A 40 -9.24 -8.91 6.86
C ALA A 40 -9.07 -8.96 8.38
N LYS A 41 -7.82 -9.12 8.86
CA LYS A 41 -7.46 -9.04 10.28
C LYS A 41 -7.74 -7.66 10.85
N ASP A 42 -7.35 -6.59 10.15
CA ASP A 42 -7.53 -5.21 10.60
C ASP A 42 -9.01 -4.78 10.60
N GLU A 43 -9.78 -5.24 9.62
CA GLU A 43 -11.24 -5.08 9.58
C GLU A 43 -11.90 -5.79 10.75
N ALA A 44 -11.53 -7.04 11.02
CA ALA A 44 -12.07 -7.80 12.15
C ALA A 44 -11.70 -7.15 13.49
N ALA A 45 -10.47 -6.64 13.64
CA ALA A 45 -10.06 -5.86 14.82
C ALA A 45 -10.91 -4.59 14.98
N SER A 46 -11.24 -3.93 13.87
CA SER A 46 -12.09 -2.74 13.86
C SER A 46 -13.54 -3.08 14.23
N ARG A 47 -14.07 -4.23 13.78
CA ARG A 47 -15.38 -4.73 14.22
C ARG A 47 -15.40 -5.00 15.73
N VAL A 48 -14.37 -5.63 16.29
CA VAL A 48 -14.25 -5.84 17.74
C VAL A 48 -14.30 -4.51 18.50
N ARG A 49 -13.55 -3.50 18.04
CA ARG A 49 -13.56 -2.15 18.65
C ARG A 49 -14.94 -1.49 18.56
N ASN A 50 -15.59 -1.57 17.39
CA ASN A 50 -16.90 -0.96 17.18
C ASN A 50 -17.97 -1.61 18.06
N VAL A 51 -18.04 -2.94 18.10
CA VAL A 51 -19.00 -3.67 18.95
C VAL A 51 -18.69 -3.49 20.43
N GLY A 52 -17.41 -3.37 20.80
CA GLY A 52 -16.99 -3.05 22.18
C GLY A 52 -17.46 -1.67 22.65
N ASN A 53 -17.42 -0.68 21.76
CA ASN A 53 -17.85 0.70 22.03
C ASN A 53 -19.36 0.93 21.90
N ASP A 54 -20.09 0.01 21.27
CA ASP A 54 -21.54 0.07 21.16
C ASP A 54 -22.19 -0.36 22.48
N SER A 55 -22.91 0.57 23.11
CA SER A 55 -23.65 0.34 24.36
C SER A 55 -24.87 -0.58 24.19
N ASN A 56 -25.35 -0.75 22.95
CA ASN A 56 -26.50 -1.61 22.63
C ASN A 56 -26.06 -3.00 22.13
N ALA A 57 -24.75 -3.23 21.94
CA ALA A 57 -24.25 -4.52 21.48
C ALA A 57 -24.41 -5.61 22.55
N THR A 58 -24.93 -6.76 22.14
CA THR A 58 -25.12 -7.93 23.01
C THR A 58 -23.78 -8.62 23.31
N ALA A 59 -23.75 -9.41 24.39
CA ALA A 59 -22.59 -10.24 24.71
C ALA A 59 -22.25 -11.24 23.59
N GLU A 60 -23.27 -11.74 22.88
CA GLU A 60 -23.11 -12.63 21.73
C GLU A 60 -22.42 -11.93 20.56
N GLN A 61 -22.83 -10.70 20.24
CA GLN A 61 -22.19 -9.90 19.19
C GLN A 61 -20.71 -9.62 19.50
N LYS A 62 -20.38 -9.35 20.77
CA LYS A 62 -18.99 -9.16 21.22
C LYS A 62 -18.17 -10.45 21.06
N ALA A 63 -18.73 -11.59 21.48
CA ALA A 63 -18.07 -12.89 21.37
C ALA A 63 -17.88 -13.33 19.89
N GLU A 64 -18.87 -13.06 19.04
CA GLU A 64 -18.78 -13.34 17.60
C GLU A 64 -17.69 -12.49 16.94
N ALA A 65 -17.64 -11.19 17.22
CA ALA A 65 -16.60 -10.30 16.70
C ALA A 65 -15.20 -10.74 17.15
N GLU A 66 -15.03 -11.12 18.41
CA GLU A 66 -13.76 -11.63 18.93
C GLU A 66 -13.35 -12.97 18.28
N THR A 67 -14.32 -13.86 18.05
CA THR A 67 -14.08 -15.14 17.38
C THR A 67 -13.66 -14.92 15.93
N ALA A 68 -14.34 -14.03 15.21
CA ALA A 68 -13.99 -13.64 13.85
C ALA A 68 -12.60 -12.99 13.77
N TYR A 69 -12.23 -12.16 14.74
CA TYR A 69 -10.89 -11.58 14.82
C TYR A 69 -9.80 -12.63 15.02
N LYS A 70 -9.99 -13.57 15.95
CA LYS A 70 -9.04 -14.67 16.17
C LYS A 70 -8.86 -15.51 14.90
N ALA A 71 -9.96 -15.89 14.25
CA ALA A 71 -9.91 -16.63 12.99
C ALA A 71 -9.15 -15.88 11.89
N ALA A 72 -9.35 -14.56 11.78
CA ALA A 72 -8.63 -13.74 10.80
C ALA A 72 -7.12 -13.61 11.13
N VAL A 73 -6.76 -13.55 12.41
CA VAL A 73 -5.34 -13.57 12.86
C VAL A 73 -4.70 -14.91 12.52
N ASP A 74 -5.38 -16.02 12.82
CA ASP A 74 -4.85 -17.37 12.55
C ASP A 74 -4.63 -17.59 11.05
N GLU A 75 -5.58 -17.17 10.21
CA GLU A 75 -5.44 -17.27 8.75
C GLU A 75 -4.31 -16.38 8.21
N PHE A 76 -4.16 -15.16 8.75
CA PHE A 76 -3.06 -14.29 8.37
C PHE A 76 -1.69 -14.92 8.69
N GLN A 77 -1.55 -15.55 9.86
CA GLN A 77 -0.31 -16.23 10.23
C GLN A 77 -0.08 -17.47 9.37
N ARG A 78 -1.13 -18.26 9.10
CA ARG A 78 -1.05 -19.42 8.20
C ARG A 78 -0.54 -19.04 6.82
N ILE A 79 -1.07 -17.96 6.22
CA ILE A 79 -0.67 -17.46 4.90
C ILE A 79 0.78 -16.94 4.91
N LYS A 80 1.22 -16.33 6.02
CA LYS A 80 2.60 -15.85 6.15
C LYS A 80 3.62 -16.98 6.33
N GLU A 81 3.28 -17.99 7.12
CA GLU A 81 4.15 -19.13 7.43
C GLU A 81 4.24 -20.10 6.26
N ASN A 82 3.13 -20.31 5.56
CA ASN A 82 3.07 -21.12 4.36
C ASN A 82 2.38 -20.32 3.25
N PRO A 83 3.12 -19.46 2.52
CA PRO A 83 2.61 -18.82 1.33
C PRO A 83 2.56 -19.86 0.21
N GLU A 84 1.78 -20.95 0.38
CA GLU A 84 1.71 -22.04 -0.60
C GLU A 84 1.58 -21.42 -1.97
N PRO A 85 2.35 -21.88 -2.98
CA PRO A 85 2.12 -21.42 -4.34
C PRO A 85 0.63 -21.62 -4.61
N ALA A 86 -0.05 -20.57 -5.05
CA ALA A 86 -1.46 -20.69 -5.35
C ALA A 86 -1.60 -21.88 -6.33
N GLU A 87 -2.13 -23.01 -5.83
CA GLU A 87 -2.70 -24.05 -6.67
C GLU A 87 -3.49 -23.28 -7.73
N SER A 88 -3.25 -23.61 -9.01
CA SER A 88 -3.76 -22.85 -10.15
C SER A 88 -5.29 -22.96 -10.25
N SER A 89 -6.02 -22.44 -9.27
CA SER A 89 -7.41 -22.12 -9.43
C SER A 89 -7.41 -20.75 -10.12
N LEU A 90 -7.59 -20.81 -11.44
CA LEU A 90 -7.92 -19.68 -12.32
C LEU A 90 -9.26 -19.00 -11.94
N ALA A 91 -9.73 -19.14 -10.70
CA ALA A 91 -11.06 -18.76 -10.25
C ALA A 91 -11.10 -17.47 -9.41
N GLU A 92 -9.95 -16.87 -9.04
CA GLU A 92 -9.94 -15.62 -8.28
C GLU A 92 -9.14 -14.48 -8.94
N VAL A 93 -9.06 -14.49 -10.28
CA VAL A 93 -8.66 -13.30 -11.06
C VAL A 93 -9.91 -12.72 -11.71
N SER A 94 -10.76 -12.07 -10.90
CA SER A 94 -11.71 -11.03 -11.33
C SER A 94 -12.62 -10.69 -10.17
N ALA A 95 -12.30 -9.65 -9.41
CA ALA A 95 -13.24 -8.70 -8.80
C ALA A 95 -12.54 -7.92 -7.67
N ASP A 96 -11.48 -7.17 -7.98
CA ASP A 96 -11.18 -5.93 -7.25
C ASP A 96 -10.10 -5.15 -8.03
N GLU A 97 -10.49 -4.68 -9.21
CA GLU A 97 -9.74 -3.64 -9.91
C GLU A 97 -10.43 -2.32 -9.54
N GLU A 98 -10.16 -1.81 -8.33
CA GLU A 98 -10.44 -0.41 -8.02
C GLU A 98 -9.48 0.41 -8.89
N ALA A 99 -9.94 0.75 -10.09
CA ALA A 99 -9.20 1.60 -11.00
C ALA A 99 -8.96 2.96 -10.34
N PRO A 100 -7.72 3.49 -10.32
CA PRO A 100 -7.50 4.85 -9.88
C PRO A 100 -8.19 5.78 -10.88
N THR A 101 -9.17 6.55 -10.43
CA THR A 101 -9.75 7.63 -11.24
C THR A 101 -8.65 8.65 -11.54
N PRO A 102 -8.28 8.91 -12.81
CA PRO A 102 -7.43 10.04 -13.11
C PRO A 102 -8.25 11.32 -12.87
N THR A 103 -7.96 12.02 -11.77
CA THR A 103 -8.38 13.42 -11.62
C THR A 103 -7.65 14.20 -12.71
N ALA A 104 -8.35 14.48 -13.81
CA ALA A 104 -7.90 15.43 -14.81
C ALA A 104 -7.82 16.80 -14.14
N ALA A 105 -6.60 17.24 -13.82
CA ALA A 105 -6.31 18.62 -13.49
C ALA A 105 -6.68 19.46 -14.72
N ALA A 106 -7.81 20.17 -14.63
CA ALA A 106 -8.17 21.21 -15.57
C ALA A 106 -7.19 22.39 -15.36
N GLN A 107 -6.17 22.48 -16.23
CA GLN A 107 -5.50 23.73 -16.52
C GLN A 107 -6.25 24.41 -17.65
N GLU A 108 -6.78 25.61 -17.40
CA GLU A 108 -7.10 26.61 -18.42
C GLU A 108 -6.93 27.98 -17.75
N GLU A 109 -5.73 28.53 -17.96
CA GLU A 109 -5.46 29.90 -18.42
C GLU A 109 -6.39 31.01 -17.90
N GLY A 110 -5.95 31.70 -16.85
CA GLY A 110 -6.47 33.00 -16.42
C GLY A 110 -5.44 34.09 -16.70
N ASP A 111 -5.47 34.63 -17.93
CA ASP A 111 -4.82 35.86 -18.36
C ASP A 111 -5.51 37.08 -17.71
N ALA A 112 -4.76 37.86 -16.94
CA ALA A 112 -5.09 39.24 -16.60
C ALA A 112 -3.82 40.00 -16.14
N GLU A 113 -3.34 40.83 -17.05
CA GLU A 113 -2.26 41.80 -16.96
C GLU A 113 -2.46 42.91 -15.89
N GLU A 114 -1.31 43.50 -15.57
CA GLU A 114 -1.02 44.79 -14.92
C GLU A 114 -1.35 45.05 -13.44
N GLY A 115 -0.25 45.32 -12.70
CA GLY A 115 -0.15 46.55 -11.91
C GLY A 115 0.24 46.32 -10.45
N ASP A 116 1.51 46.54 -10.12
CA ASP A 116 1.93 47.67 -9.25
C ASP A 116 3.39 47.46 -8.80
N ALA A 117 4.26 48.38 -9.23
CA ALA A 117 5.64 48.46 -8.80
C ALA A 117 5.67 49.17 -7.43
N GLY A 118 5.81 48.40 -6.37
CA GLY A 118 6.06 48.87 -5.00
C GLY A 118 7.46 48.47 -4.55
N GLU A 119 8.41 49.38 -4.75
CA GLU A 119 9.78 49.36 -4.28
C GLU A 119 9.86 49.36 -2.73
N ASP A 120 11.00 48.89 -2.23
CA ASP A 120 11.60 49.27 -0.94
C ASP A 120 11.09 48.59 0.36
N ASP A 121 11.92 47.68 0.90
CA ASP A 121 12.67 47.92 2.15
C ASP A 121 13.26 46.59 2.63
N SER A 122 14.52 46.33 2.23
CA SER A 122 15.31 45.24 2.78
C SER A 122 15.84 45.68 4.14
N GLY A 123 14.98 45.58 5.17
CA GLY A 123 15.34 45.84 6.55
C GLY A 123 16.36 44.81 7.05
N GLU A 124 17.63 45.16 6.98
CA GLU A 124 18.67 44.68 7.89
C GLU A 124 18.22 44.93 9.34
N SER A 125 18.10 43.87 10.14
CA SER A 125 18.31 43.98 11.58
C SER A 125 19.29 42.89 12.02
N ASP A 126 20.54 43.31 12.15
CA ASP A 126 21.54 42.76 13.05
C ASP A 126 20.98 42.52 14.47
N THR A 127 21.69 41.66 15.20
CA THR A 127 21.62 41.34 16.64
C THR A 127 20.50 40.36 17.04
N ASP A 128 20.79 39.23 17.70
CA ASP A 128 21.50 39.17 18.97
C ASP A 128 22.25 37.81 19.15
N GLU A 129 23.58 37.89 19.10
CA GLU A 129 24.46 36.91 19.75
C GLU A 129 24.43 37.21 21.25
N ALA A 130 23.70 36.42 22.02
CA ALA A 130 23.82 36.40 23.47
C ALA A 130 23.71 34.97 24.01
N ALA A 131 24.86 34.30 24.08
CA ALA A 131 25.06 33.22 25.03
C ALA A 131 25.57 33.83 26.35
N PRO A 132 24.81 33.79 27.44
CA PRO A 132 25.40 33.86 28.77
C PRO A 132 25.68 32.46 29.30
N ALA A 133 26.91 32.32 29.78
CA ALA A 133 27.45 31.20 30.51
C ALA A 133 26.79 31.03 31.91
N ALA A 134 27.12 29.89 32.52
CA ALA A 134 27.16 29.57 33.96
C ALA A 134 25.92 28.91 34.59
N GLU A 135 26.07 27.62 34.91
CA GLU A 135 25.92 27.08 36.27
C GLU A 135 27.20 26.25 36.52
N SER A 136 28.16 26.60 37.38
CA SER A 136 28.18 26.80 38.85
C SER A 136 28.00 25.51 39.65
N GLU A 137 29.16 24.99 40.08
CA GLU A 137 29.51 24.22 41.30
C GLU A 137 28.84 22.87 41.62
#